data_AF-A0A7X7YWD5-F1
#
_entry.id   AF-A0A7X7YWD5-F1
#
_cell.length_a   1.000
_cell.length_b   1.000
_cell.length_c   1.000
_cell.angle_alpha   90.00
_cell.angle_beta   90.00
_cell.angle_gamma   90.00
#
_symmetry.space_group_name_H-M   'P 1'
#
loop_
_entity.id
_entity.type
_entity.pdbx_description
1 polymer ?
#
loop_
_entity_poly.entity_id
_entity_poly.type
_entity_poly.pdbx_seq_one_letter_code
_entity_poly.pdbx_strand_id
1 'polypeptide(L)' 'MQKLVTIYLDNMAYAKGKMLVGSFGDKHGLVEEHLHDDLQDGWGVKAIHGFGGSSDELNTKGWVVVLLEE' A
#
# COMPACT_ATOMS: atom_id res chain seq x y z
N MET A 1 17.14 10.23 -5.64
CA MET A 1 17.17 9.06 -6.59
C MET A 1 15.75 8.49 -6.70
N GLN A 2 15.37 7.62 -7.66
CA GLN A 2 14.01 7.05 -7.72
C GLN A 2 14.00 5.51 -7.64
N LYS A 3 13.06 4.97 -6.87
CA LYS A 3 12.84 3.52 -6.69
C LYS A 3 11.35 3.21 -6.80
N LEU A 4 11.00 2.19 -7.57
CA LEU A 4 9.63 1.73 -7.74
C LEU A 4 9.41 0.44 -6.95
N VAL A 5 8.43 0.44 -6.05
CA VAL A 5 8.09 -0.71 -5.20
C VAL A 5 6.67 -1.17 -5.49
N THR A 6 6.45 -2.48 -5.53
CA THR A 6 5.12 -3.07 -5.66
C THR A 6 4.76 -3.83 -4.40
N ILE A 7 3.60 -3.52 -3.84
CA ILE A 7 3.08 -4.10 -2.59
C ILE A 7 1.77 -4.79 -2.92
N TYR A 8 1.67 -6.08 -2.63
CA TYR A 8 0.40 -6.78 -2.69
C TYR A 8 -0.33 -6.65 -1.35
N LEU A 9 -1.50 -6.03 -1.36
CA LEU A 9 -2.36 -5.93 -0.19
C LEU A 9 -3.45 -7.00 -0.30
N ASP A 10 -3.52 -7.87 0.70
CA ASP A 10 -4.66 -8.77 0.91
C ASP A 10 -5.28 -8.49 2.27
N ASN A 11 -6.40 -7.75 2.26
CA ASN A 11 -7.13 -7.42 3.48
C ASN A 11 -7.67 -8.64 4.25
N MET A 12 -7.76 -9.84 3.66
CA MET A 12 -8.09 -11.05 4.43
C MET A 12 -6.98 -11.45 5.41
N ALA A 13 -5.73 -11.14 5.10
CA ALA A 13 -4.60 -11.37 6.00
C ALA A 13 -4.65 -10.41 7.22
N TYR A 14 -5.11 -9.18 7.00
CA TYR A 14 -5.20 -8.15 8.04
C TYR A 14 -6.52 -8.17 8.83
N ALA A 15 -7.57 -8.76 8.26
CA ALA A 15 -8.94 -8.71 8.77
C ALA A 15 -9.21 -9.52 10.05
N LYS A 16 -8.41 -10.54 10.38
CA LYS A 16 -8.74 -11.55 11.42
C LYS A 16 -10.22 -12.00 11.37
N GLY A 17 -10.81 -12.11 10.17
CA GLY A 17 -12.22 -12.49 9.97
C GLY A 17 -13.25 -11.35 9.94
N LYS A 18 -12.86 -10.07 10.01
CA LYS A 18 -13.75 -8.91 9.81
C LYS A 18 -13.43 -8.19 8.51
N MET A 19 -14.42 -7.98 7.63
CA MET A 19 -14.23 -7.28 6.36
C MET A 19 -13.65 -5.87 6.61
N LEU A 20 -12.36 -5.69 6.32
CA LEU A 20 -11.73 -4.38 6.34
C LEU A 20 -12.21 -3.60 5.13
N VAL A 21 -13.18 -2.73 5.35
CA VAL A 21 -13.65 -1.72 4.40
C VAL A 21 -12.57 -0.65 4.34
N GLY A 22 -11.56 -0.86 3.49
CA GLY A 22 -10.39 0.02 3.42
C GLY A 22 -10.69 1.30 2.64
N SER A 23 -10.64 2.45 3.32
CA SER A 23 -10.56 3.76 2.68
C SER A 23 -9.15 3.99 2.08
N PHE A 24 -8.99 5.03 1.26
CA PHE A 24 -7.66 5.42 0.75
C PHE A 24 -6.65 5.70 1.89
N GLY A 25 -7.12 6.19 3.04
CA GLY A 25 -6.27 6.44 4.21
C GLY A 25 -5.71 5.15 4.82
N ASP A 26 -6.50 4.07 4.83
CA ASP A 26 -6.06 2.77 5.35
C ASP A 26 -5.00 2.14 4.44
N LYS A 27 -5.07 2.39 3.12
CA LYS A 27 -4.04 1.96 2.17
C LYS A 27 -2.71 2.67 2.42
N HIS A 28 -2.73 3.96 2.77
CA HIS A 28 -1.51 4.70 3.09
C HIS A 28 -0.79 4.15 4.32
N GLY A 29 -1.51 3.89 5.42
CA GLY A 29 -0.91 3.33 6.63
C GLY A 29 -0.28 1.94 6.40
N LEU A 30 -0.93 1.08 5.60
CA LEU A 30 -0.39 -0.24 5.26
C LEU A 30 0.85 -0.15 4.37
N VAL A 31 0.91 0.84 3.48
CA VAL A 31 2.10 1.10 2.65
C VAL A 31 3.27 1.56 3.53
N GLU A 32 3.04 2.47 4.47
CA GLU A 32 4.08 2.94 5.40
C GLU A 32 4.63 1.80 6.27
N GLU A 33 3.78 0.87 6.69
CA GLU A 33 4.22 -0.33 7.43
C GLU A 33 5.14 -1.23 6.59
N HIS A 34 4.81 -1.47 5.32
CA HIS A 34 5.64 -2.30 4.43
C HIS A 34 6.95 -1.63 4.01
N LEU A 35 6.97 -0.30 3.98
CA LEU A 35 8.12 0.49 3.55
C LEU A 35 8.93 1.04 4.73
N HIS A 36 8.68 0.56 5.94
CA HIS A 36 9.27 1.10 7.17
C HIS A 36 10.79 1.29 7.08
N ASP A 37 11.51 0.27 6.62
CA ASP A 37 12.96 0.29 6.51
C ASP A 37 13.43 1.32 5.46
N ASP A 38 12.80 1.35 4.28
CA ASP A 38 13.11 2.34 3.24
C ASP A 38 12.86 3.77 3.74
N LEU A 39 11.76 4.00 4.48
CA LEU A 39 11.43 5.31 5.04
C LEU A 39 12.41 5.72 6.15
N GLN A 40 12.88 4.77 6.97
CA GLN A 40 13.95 5.03 7.95
C GLN A 40 15.28 5.38 7.29
N ASP A 41 15.58 4.78 6.14
CA ASP A 41 16.77 5.06 5.34
C ASP A 41 16.72 6.43 4.63
N GLY A 42 15.63 7.19 4.79
CA GLY A 42 15.49 8.56 4.30
C GLY A 42 14.74 8.70 2.99
N TRP A 43 14.17 7.61 2.46
CA TRP A 43 13.33 7.67 1.26
C TRP A 43 11.96 8.29 1.56
N GLY A 44 11.45 9.11 0.65
CA GLY A 44 10.11 9.69 0.73
C GLY A 44 9.13 9.04 -0.24
N VAL A 45 7.88 8.83 0.17
CA VAL A 45 6.81 8.41 -0.74
C VAL A 45 6.42 9.58 -1.63
N LYS A 46 6.65 9.45 -2.94
CA LYS A 46 6.31 10.47 -3.93
C LYS A 46 4.93 10.26 -4.55
N ALA A 47 4.58 9.01 -4.84
CA ALA A 47 3.29 8.67 -5.43
C ALA A 47 2.87 7.25 -5.06
N ILE A 48 1.55 7.04 -4.96
CA ILE A 48 0.93 5.73 -4.73
C ILE A 48 -0.14 5.54 -5.80
N HIS A 49 -0.08 4.41 -6.52
CA HIS A 49 -1.04 4.03 -7.54
C HIS A 49 -1.58 2.63 -7.29
N GLY A 50 -2.88 2.41 -7.51
CA GLY A 50 -3.42 1.06 -7.60
C GLY A 50 -3.03 0.40 -8.92
N PHE A 51 -2.63 -0.87 -8.87
CA PHE A 51 -2.19 -1.65 -10.04
C PHE A 51 -2.91 -3.00 -10.11
N GLY A 52 -4.22 -2.97 -10.34
CA GLY A 52 -5.04 -4.18 -10.41
C GLY A 52 -5.43 -4.74 -9.04
N GLY A 53 -6.45 -5.60 -9.06
CA GLY A 53 -7.33 -5.79 -7.91
C GLY A 53 -8.54 -4.86 -8.01
N SER A 54 -9.60 -5.14 -7.25
CA SER A 54 -10.90 -4.45 -7.35
C SER A 54 -10.73 -2.98 -6.93
N SER A 55 -10.37 -2.11 -7.88
CA SER A 55 -10.19 -0.67 -7.67
C SER A 55 -11.51 0.03 -7.36
N ASP A 56 -12.64 -0.62 -7.66
CA ASP A 56 -14.01 -0.11 -7.54
C ASP A 56 -14.80 -0.70 -6.38
N GLU A 57 -14.29 -1.72 -5.67
CA GLU A 57 -15.00 -2.32 -4.54
C GLU A 57 -14.28 -2.04 -3.22
N LEU A 58 -15.06 -2.06 -2.13
CA LEU A 58 -14.67 -1.88 -0.72
C LEU A 58 -13.67 -2.95 -0.20
N ASN A 59 -13.03 -3.69 -1.12
CA ASN A 59 -12.12 -4.79 -0.87
C ASN A 59 -10.69 -4.35 -1.22
N THR A 60 -9.87 -4.13 -0.19
CA THR A 60 -8.41 -3.92 -0.29
C THR A 60 -7.69 -5.22 -0.66
N LYS A 61 -8.01 -5.78 -1.82
CA LYS A 61 -7.26 -6.86 -2.48
C LYS A 61 -6.71 -6.34 -3.78
N GLY A 62 -5.39 -6.20 -3.88
CA GLY A 62 -4.78 -5.69 -5.09
C GLY A 62 -3.33 -5.32 -4.93
N TRP A 63 -2.69 -5.04 -6.06
CA TRP A 63 -1.35 -4.47 -6.05
C TRP A 63 -1.41 -2.97 -5.93
N VAL A 64 -0.45 -2.44 -5.20
CA VAL A 64 -0.17 -1.02 -5.10
C VAL A 64 1.25 -0.81 -5.59
N VAL A 65 1.43 0.19 -6.44
CA VAL A 65 2.73 0.64 -6.92
C VAL A 65 3.06 1.93 -6.18
N VAL A 66 4.23 1.97 -5.56
CA VAL A 66 4.72 3.11 -4.79
C VAL A 66 6.01 3.61 -5.42
N LEU A 67 6.06 4.90 -5.73
CA LEU A 67 7.27 5.58 -6.17
C LEU A 67 7.93 6.21 -4.94
N LEU A 68 9.15 5.80 -4.66
CA LEU A 68 10.01 6.36 -3.62
C LEU A 68 11.06 7.29 -4.24
N GLU A 69 11.39 8.36 -3.52
CA GLU A 69 12.37 9.36 -3.92
C GLU A 69 13.26 9.74 -2.72
N GLU A 70 14.58 9.65 -2.87
CA GLU A 70 15.59 10.28 -1.97
C GLU A 70 15.82 11.74 -2.35
#